data_AF-A0A7S3E7H2-F1
#
_entry.id   AF-A0A7S3E7H2-F1
#
_cell.length_a   1.000
_cell.length_b   1.000
_cell.length_c   1.000
_cell.angle_alpha   90.00
_cell.angle_beta   90.00
_cell.angle_gamma   90.00
#
_symmetry.space_group_name_H-M   'P 1'
#
loop_
_entity.id
_entity.type
_entity.pdbx_description
1 polymer ?
#
loop_
_entity_poly.entity_id
_entity_poly.type
_entity_poly.pdbx_seq_one_letter_code
_entity_poly.pdbx_strand_id
1 'polypeptide(L)'
;MVAQFEHRTTPMYYTLQALLSSIHRSESVPLVVEIPRIEHPYEGLTNETCFLALVFNKVKKYESALFFINPGEEGVSKLSLRFVIPLWGDMGATTSGDGNLFISSQTNEEEFELELPSLQSMWTTMNALNNFTCLAKEHRVLQNRGRTHKWLDFYDQYLEDRGTFAGDHVNEGGAPVKIPSKFMSRHEIEADKTQGSFLTALADEEQEARIVQAMRDILSAFKDDLDNVTFKTVYTELAAVFGMDMKQMYKPLIDEKLLMVVGQMEEASEIVDGFLYLGTEWNASHKEELESKGCKYILNMSTEIGIFFPEDFNYMRREIRDNPDEDLLSHLDPAVDFITEARLVGSSILVHCQMGVSRSASVVIAYLMKTYGLTLENAYG
;
A
#
# COMPACT_ATOMS: atom_id res chain seq x y z
N MET A 1 -3.88 -13.57 15.01
CA MET A 1 -3.27 -14.11 13.78
C MET A 1 -1.75 -14.22 13.98
N VAL A 2 -1.32 -15.08 14.91
CA VAL A 2 0.11 -15.35 15.20
C VAL A 2 0.55 -16.68 14.55
N ALA A 3 -0.41 -17.43 14.00
CA ALA A 3 -0.22 -18.81 13.54
C ALA A 3 0.35 -18.95 12.11
N GLN A 4 0.64 -17.87 11.40
CA GLN A 4 1.23 -17.94 10.04
C GLN A 4 2.77 -17.81 10.02
N PHE A 5 3.42 -17.69 11.17
CA PHE A 5 4.85 -17.35 11.25
C PHE A 5 5.78 -18.51 11.63
N GLU A 6 5.28 -19.76 11.72
CA GLU A 6 6.06 -20.92 12.17
C GLU A 6 7.14 -21.42 11.17
N HIS A 7 7.24 -20.84 9.97
CA HIS A 7 8.12 -21.33 8.91
C HIS A 7 9.03 -20.30 8.21
N ARG A 8 9.36 -19.17 8.84
CA ARG A 8 10.36 -18.24 8.28
C ARG A 8 11.50 -17.92 9.27
N THR A 9 12.60 -17.43 8.70
CA THR A 9 14.00 -17.38 9.18
C THR A 9 14.21 -17.13 10.68
N THR A 10 15.23 -17.76 11.24
CA THR A 10 15.64 -17.72 12.66
C THR A 10 15.72 -16.31 13.29
N PRO A 11 16.19 -15.25 12.60
CA PRO A 11 16.25 -13.90 13.16
C PRO A 11 14.87 -13.28 13.42
N MET A 12 13.90 -13.51 12.54
CA MET A 12 12.53 -13.00 12.67
C MET A 12 11.85 -13.56 13.91
N TYR A 13 12.01 -14.87 14.15
CA TYR A 13 11.45 -15.54 15.32
C TYR A 13 11.96 -14.92 16.63
N TYR A 14 13.26 -14.65 16.74
CA TYR A 14 13.83 -14.05 17.95
C TYR A 14 13.40 -12.59 18.17
N THR A 15 13.32 -11.78 17.12
CA THR A 15 12.86 -10.39 17.21
C THR A 15 11.39 -10.32 17.63
N LEU A 16 10.53 -11.15 17.03
CA LEU A 16 9.12 -11.25 17.41
C LEU A 16 8.95 -11.80 18.83
N GLN A 17 9.74 -12.79 19.23
CA GLN A 17 9.71 -13.32 20.59
C GLN A 17 10.17 -12.28 21.62
N ALA A 18 11.18 -11.48 21.30
CA ALA A 18 11.63 -10.36 22.13
C ALA A 18 10.52 -9.29 22.25
N LEU A 19 9.90 -8.89 21.14
CA LEU A 19 8.74 -7.98 21.15
C LEU A 19 7.63 -8.52 22.06
N LEU A 20 7.17 -9.75 21.84
CA LEU A 20 6.09 -10.36 22.62
C LEU A 20 6.43 -10.55 24.11
N SER A 21 7.72 -10.67 24.45
CA SER A 21 8.19 -10.77 25.83
C SER A 21 8.34 -9.40 26.51
N SER A 22 8.56 -8.34 25.72
CA SER A 22 8.78 -6.97 26.18
C SER A 22 7.51 -6.10 26.21
N ILE A 23 6.45 -6.49 25.49
CA ILE A 23 5.18 -5.77 25.55
C ILE A 23 4.51 -5.88 26.92
N HIS A 24 3.86 -4.82 27.37
CA HIS A 24 3.17 -4.83 28.67
C HIS A 24 1.95 -5.78 28.63
N ARG A 25 1.64 -6.45 29.75
CA ARG A 25 0.58 -7.49 29.81
C ARG A 25 -0.81 -6.98 29.43
N SER A 26 -1.04 -5.68 29.52
CA SER A 26 -2.28 -5.04 29.08
C SER A 26 -2.37 -4.86 27.57
N GLU A 27 -1.40 -5.30 26.78
CA GLU A 27 -1.32 -5.04 25.35
C GLU A 27 -1.41 -6.32 24.50
N SER A 28 -1.76 -6.13 23.22
CA SER A 28 -1.76 -7.16 22.18
C SER A 28 -1.15 -6.62 20.91
N VAL A 29 -0.50 -7.50 20.16
CA VAL A 29 0.07 -7.21 18.85
C VAL A 29 -0.71 -8.00 17.80
N PRO A 30 -1.80 -7.45 17.22
CA PRO A 30 -2.61 -8.18 16.25
C PRO A 30 -1.98 -8.26 14.86
N LEU A 31 -1.10 -7.32 14.49
CA LEU A 31 -0.42 -7.34 13.20
C LEU A 31 1.03 -6.90 13.35
N VAL A 32 1.91 -7.63 12.68
CA VAL A 32 3.30 -7.24 12.45
C VAL A 32 3.56 -7.37 10.95
N VAL A 33 4.18 -6.34 10.38
CA VAL A 33 4.57 -6.29 8.98
C VAL A 33 6.08 -6.22 8.92
N GLU A 34 6.67 -7.09 8.13
CA GLU A 34 8.09 -7.08 7.83
C GLU A 34 8.39 -5.96 6.84
N ILE A 35 9.41 -5.14 7.13
CA ILE A 35 9.91 -4.11 6.24
C ILE A 35 11.29 -4.56 5.78
N PRO A 36 11.43 -4.98 4.50
CA PRO A 36 12.73 -5.39 3.96
C PRO A 36 13.68 -4.19 4.00
N ARG A 37 14.94 -4.45 4.38
CA ARG A 37 16.05 -3.47 4.39
C ARG A 37 17.22 -4.03 3.61
N ILE A 38 17.86 -3.15 2.86
CA ILE A 38 18.91 -3.42 1.86
C ILE A 38 20.18 -4.06 2.46
N GLU A 39 20.89 -4.86 1.65
CA GLU A 39 22.29 -5.26 1.84
C GLU A 39 23.22 -4.05 1.89
N HIS A 40 23.86 -3.80 3.04
CA HIS A 40 24.86 -2.73 3.11
C HIS A 40 26.09 -3.12 2.26
N PRO A 41 26.61 -2.27 1.35
CA PRO A 41 27.75 -2.60 0.50
C PRO A 41 29.10 -2.72 1.25
N TYR A 42 29.08 -2.69 2.58
CA TYR A 42 30.25 -2.87 3.44
C TYR A 42 30.10 -4.18 4.20
N GLU A 43 31.01 -5.13 3.95
CA GLU A 43 31.11 -6.41 4.66
C GLU A 43 31.11 -6.18 6.18
N GLY A 44 30.07 -6.65 6.87
CA GLY A 44 30.06 -6.74 8.34
C GLY A 44 28.80 -6.23 9.06
N LEU A 45 27.84 -5.61 8.37
CA LEU A 45 26.52 -5.28 8.95
C LEU A 45 25.50 -6.32 8.46
N THR A 46 25.08 -7.21 9.35
CA THR A 46 24.08 -8.26 9.07
C THR A 46 22.75 -7.66 8.66
N ASN A 47 22.10 -8.20 7.63
CA ASN A 47 20.78 -7.82 7.10
C ASN A 47 19.77 -7.46 8.20
N GLU A 48 19.52 -6.16 8.41
CA GLU A 48 18.63 -5.71 9.48
C GLU A 48 17.19 -5.51 8.95
N THR A 49 16.43 -6.59 8.84
CA THR A 49 14.98 -6.54 8.63
C THR A 49 14.30 -5.74 9.75
N CYS A 50 13.65 -4.62 9.41
CA CYS A 50 12.85 -3.86 10.37
C CYS A 50 11.42 -4.41 10.44
N PHE A 51 10.74 -4.20 11.57
CA PHE A 51 9.34 -4.63 11.72
C PHE A 51 8.46 -3.46 12.13
N LEU A 52 7.27 -3.41 11.54
CA LEU A 52 6.21 -2.51 11.92
C LEU A 52 5.13 -3.27 12.67
N ALA A 53 4.94 -2.99 13.95
CA ALA A 53 3.96 -3.69 14.78
C ALA A 53 2.84 -2.75 15.22
N LEU A 54 1.59 -3.16 14.99
CA LEU A 54 0.43 -2.51 15.60
C LEU A 54 0.25 -3.07 17.00
N VAL A 55 0.24 -2.21 18.00
CA VAL A 55 0.06 -2.56 19.41
C VAL A 55 -1.23 -1.93 19.93
N PHE A 56 -2.14 -2.74 20.45
CA PHE A 56 -3.37 -2.28 21.11
C PHE A 56 -3.29 -2.41 22.60
N ASN A 57 -3.82 -1.42 23.31
CA ASN A 57 -4.07 -1.54 24.74
C ASN A 57 -5.41 -2.27 24.99
N LYS A 58 -5.36 -3.49 25.52
CA LYS A 58 -6.54 -4.31 25.87
C LYS A 58 -7.42 -3.69 26.96
N VAL A 59 -6.82 -2.92 27.87
CA VAL A 59 -7.54 -2.26 28.97
C VAL A 59 -8.23 -1.00 28.44
N LYS A 60 -7.52 -0.23 27.62
CA LYS A 60 -8.05 0.93 26.92
C LYS A 60 -8.31 0.56 25.47
N LYS A 61 -9.44 -0.13 25.23
CA LYS A 61 -9.91 -0.75 23.96
C LYS A 61 -9.86 0.13 22.69
N TYR A 62 -9.43 1.38 22.80
CA TYR A 62 -9.45 2.44 21.79
C TYR A 62 -8.13 3.20 21.71
N GLU A 63 -7.03 2.66 22.26
CA GLU A 63 -5.69 3.24 22.15
C GLU A 63 -4.76 2.23 21.45
N SER A 64 -4.05 2.71 20.44
CA SER A 64 -3.14 1.91 19.62
C SER A 64 -1.89 2.68 19.28
N ALA A 65 -0.79 1.99 19.04
CA ALA A 65 0.46 2.60 18.60
C ALA A 65 1.17 1.71 17.59
N LEU A 66 1.96 2.36 16.76
CA LEU A 66 2.82 1.74 15.77
C LEU A 66 4.24 1.70 16.30
N PHE A 67 4.80 0.51 16.39
CA PHE A 67 6.18 0.32 16.82
C PHE A 67 7.01 0.00 15.61
N PHE A 68 8.14 0.68 15.46
CA PHE A 68 9.17 0.29 14.50
C PHE A 68 10.35 -0.28 15.23
N ILE A 69 10.63 -1.53 14.89
CA ILE A 69 11.49 -2.41 15.63
C ILE A 69 12.68 -2.72 14.74
N ASN A 70 13.88 -2.46 15.25
CA ASN A 70 15.10 -2.94 14.62
C ASN A 70 15.41 -4.34 15.18
N PRO A 71 15.97 -5.24 14.36
CA PRO A 71 16.45 -6.51 14.87
C PRO A 71 17.65 -6.22 15.78
N GLY A 72 17.65 -6.80 16.99
CA GLY A 72 18.80 -6.70 17.88
C GLY A 72 20.00 -7.47 17.32
N GLU A 73 21.21 -7.13 17.78
CA GLU A 73 22.44 -7.88 17.46
C GLU A 73 22.25 -9.39 17.70
N GLU A 74 22.79 -10.23 16.81
CA GLU A 74 22.67 -11.69 16.89
C GLU A 74 23.05 -12.20 18.30
N GLY A 75 22.10 -12.89 18.94
CA GLY A 75 22.27 -13.48 20.27
C GLY A 75 21.78 -12.61 21.44
N VAL A 76 21.31 -11.38 21.19
CA VAL A 76 20.76 -10.51 22.22
C VAL A 76 19.24 -10.47 22.12
N SER A 77 18.54 -11.05 23.10
CA SER A 77 17.07 -11.01 23.23
C SER A 77 16.56 -9.63 23.72
N LYS A 78 17.13 -8.53 23.24
CA LYS A 78 16.79 -7.17 23.67
C LYS A 78 16.01 -6.49 22.56
N LEU A 79 14.80 -6.04 22.90
CA LEU A 79 13.97 -5.22 22.02
C LEU A 79 14.66 -3.88 21.76
N SER A 80 14.85 -3.55 20.49
CA SER A 80 15.29 -2.24 20.01
C SER A 80 14.15 -1.55 19.29
N LEU A 81 13.67 -0.43 19.82
CA LEU A 81 12.66 0.41 19.19
C LEU A 81 13.34 1.62 18.55
N ARG A 82 13.07 1.86 17.27
CA ARG A 82 13.50 3.09 16.60
C ARG A 82 12.50 4.22 16.84
N PHE A 83 11.21 3.90 16.79
CA PHE A 83 10.14 4.86 17.06
C PHE A 83 8.87 4.18 17.54
N VAL A 84 8.08 4.96 18.28
CA VAL A 84 6.76 4.58 18.78
C VAL A 84 5.81 5.73 18.43
N ILE A 85 4.86 5.46 17.54
CA ILE A 85 3.92 6.45 17.03
C ILE A 85 2.52 6.15 17.58
N PRO A 86 1.92 7.02 18.41
CA PRO A 86 0.52 6.88 18.78
C PRO A 86 -0.37 6.93 17.53
N LEU A 87 -1.37 6.05 17.42
CA LEU A 87 -2.27 6.00 16.27
C LEU A 87 -3.62 6.60 16.61
N TRP A 88 -4.05 7.58 15.82
CA TRP A 88 -5.36 8.21 15.90
C TRP A 88 -6.21 7.91 14.65
N GLY A 89 -7.53 7.98 14.81
CA GLY A 89 -8.47 7.68 13.72
C GLY A 89 -8.44 8.70 12.57
N ASP A 90 -7.77 9.83 12.74
CA ASP A 90 -7.63 10.89 11.72
C ASP A 90 -6.22 10.95 11.11
N MET A 91 -5.34 10.00 11.47
CA MET A 91 -4.01 9.93 10.89
C MET A 91 -4.04 9.65 9.39
N GLY A 92 -3.12 10.27 8.67
CA GLY A 92 -2.81 9.99 7.29
C GLY A 92 -1.31 9.92 7.06
N ALA A 93 -0.92 9.28 5.96
CA ALA A 93 0.47 9.21 5.53
C ALA A 93 0.64 9.90 4.17
N THR A 94 1.71 10.66 4.02
CA THR A 94 2.08 11.35 2.79
C THR A 94 3.56 11.17 2.50
N THR A 95 3.99 11.30 1.25
CA THR A 95 5.41 11.23 0.90
C THR A 95 5.98 12.62 0.69
N SER A 96 7.22 12.86 1.12
CA SER A 96 8.05 13.86 0.44
C SER A 96 8.75 13.16 -0.72
N GLY A 97 8.84 13.80 -1.88
CA GLY A 97 9.64 13.22 -2.97
C GLY A 97 11.13 13.36 -2.82
N ASP A 98 11.63 13.41 -1.58
CA ASP A 98 13.00 13.00 -1.28
C ASP A 98 13.04 11.55 -0.75
N GLY A 99 11.88 10.87 -0.67
CA GLY A 99 11.77 9.46 -0.27
C GLY A 99 11.43 9.24 1.20
N ASN A 100 10.94 10.28 1.89
CA ASN A 100 10.53 10.16 3.30
C ASN A 100 9.01 10.04 3.39
N LEU A 101 8.55 9.24 4.36
CA LEU A 101 7.13 9.05 4.64
C LEU A 101 6.75 9.89 5.87
N PHE A 102 5.85 10.84 5.69
CA PHE A 102 5.31 11.69 6.73
C PHE A 102 3.98 11.13 7.22
N ILE A 103 3.86 10.95 8.53
CA ILE A 103 2.63 10.54 9.19
C ILE A 103 2.14 11.72 10.00
N SER A 104 0.93 12.19 9.74
CA SER A 104 0.38 13.35 10.43
C SER A 104 -1.04 13.10 10.92
N SER A 105 -1.39 13.73 12.04
CA SER A 105 -2.76 13.80 12.55
C SER A 105 -3.30 15.22 12.39
N GLN A 106 -4.46 15.35 11.76
CA GLN A 106 -5.12 16.64 11.54
C GLN A 106 -5.55 17.31 12.85
N THR A 107 -5.86 16.52 13.87
CA THR A 107 -6.39 16.97 15.16
C THR A 107 -5.30 17.16 16.21
N ASN A 108 -4.18 16.43 16.12
CA ASN A 108 -3.13 16.45 17.14
C ASN A 108 -1.92 17.33 16.79
N GLU A 109 -1.82 17.87 15.55
CA GLU A 109 -0.69 18.69 15.06
C GLU A 109 0.68 18.02 15.29
N GLU A 110 0.70 16.69 15.31
CA GLU A 110 1.92 15.90 15.41
C GLU A 110 2.25 15.33 14.03
N GLU A 111 3.52 15.46 13.65
CA GLU A 111 4.09 14.96 12.40
C GLU A 111 5.29 14.07 12.72
N PHE A 112 5.33 12.90 12.09
CA PHE A 112 6.41 11.92 12.21
C PHE A 112 7.00 11.69 10.83
N GLU A 113 8.32 11.77 10.72
CA GLU A 113 9.03 11.52 9.46
C GLU A 113 9.76 10.17 9.54
N LEU A 114 9.49 9.30 8.57
CA LEU A 114 10.10 7.99 8.46
C LEU A 114 11.02 7.95 7.24
N GLU A 115 12.31 7.81 7.50
CA GLU A 115 13.31 7.51 6.48
C GLU A 115 13.29 6.01 6.17
N LEU A 116 12.79 5.68 4.98
CA LEU A 116 12.69 4.31 4.52
C LEU A 116 13.69 4.07 3.37
N PRO A 117 14.31 2.87 3.31
CA PRO A 117 15.43 2.62 2.42
C PRO A 117 15.04 2.48 0.94
N SER A 118 13.77 2.16 0.66
CA SER A 118 13.29 1.87 -0.71
C SER A 118 11.81 2.18 -0.91
N LEU A 119 11.41 2.23 -2.17
CA LEU A 119 10.01 2.38 -2.59
C LEU A 119 9.15 1.22 -2.08
N GLN A 120 9.67 0.00 -2.06
CA GLN A 120 8.96 -1.17 -1.55
C GLN A 120 8.70 -1.06 -0.04
N SER A 121 9.70 -0.62 0.74
CA SER A 121 9.54 -0.36 2.18
C SER A 121 8.52 0.75 2.44
N MET A 122 8.54 1.82 1.62
CA MET A 122 7.56 2.92 1.70
C MET A 122 6.14 2.43 1.42
N TRP A 123 5.93 1.74 0.30
CA TRP A 123 4.63 1.19 -0.07
C TRP A 123 4.08 0.24 1.00
N THR A 124 4.91 -0.71 1.47
CA THR A 124 4.55 -1.67 2.52
C THR A 124 4.14 -0.97 3.81
N THR A 125 4.92 0.03 4.24
CA THR A 125 4.63 0.83 5.44
C THR A 125 3.34 1.64 5.28
N MET A 126 3.14 2.27 4.12
CA MET A 126 1.96 3.08 3.82
C MET A 126 0.68 2.23 3.80
N ASN A 127 0.72 1.05 3.18
CA ASN A 127 -0.40 0.11 3.20
C ASN A 127 -0.72 -0.38 4.61
N ALA A 128 0.31 -0.73 5.39
CA ALA A 128 0.13 -1.12 6.77
C ALA A 128 -0.56 0.00 7.58
N LEU A 129 -0.09 1.24 7.45
CA LEU A 129 -0.69 2.42 8.08
C LEU A 129 -2.14 2.65 7.68
N ASN A 130 -2.45 2.55 6.38
CA ASN A 130 -3.82 2.69 5.89
C ASN A 130 -4.74 1.61 6.45
N ASN A 131 -4.28 0.36 6.50
CA ASN A 131 -5.02 -0.73 7.13
C ASN A 131 -5.22 -0.50 8.63
N PHE A 132 -4.18 -0.05 9.33
CA PHE A 132 -4.24 0.26 10.76
C PHE A 132 -5.20 1.40 11.08
N THR A 133 -5.18 2.47 10.29
CA THR A 133 -6.10 3.61 10.47
C THR A 133 -7.53 3.23 10.11
N CYS A 134 -7.76 2.38 9.11
CA CYS A 134 -9.09 1.84 8.80
C CYS A 134 -9.64 1.00 9.96
N LEU A 135 -8.86 0.03 10.47
CA LEU A 135 -9.24 -0.77 11.64
C LEU A 135 -9.48 0.12 12.87
N ALA A 136 -8.65 1.14 13.09
CA ALA A 136 -8.84 2.09 14.19
C ALA A 136 -10.17 2.86 14.06
N LYS A 137 -10.56 3.28 12.85
CA LYS A 137 -11.85 3.94 12.58
C LYS A 137 -13.03 3.01 12.86
N GLU A 138 -12.97 1.77 12.38
CA GLU A 138 -14.02 0.76 12.61
C GLU A 138 -14.23 0.49 14.10
N HIS A 139 -13.13 0.44 14.87
CA HIS A 139 -13.16 0.24 16.32
C HIS A 139 -13.43 1.52 17.12
N ARG A 140 -13.73 2.66 16.48
CA ARG A 140 -14.03 3.96 17.14
C ARG A 140 -12.91 4.42 18.10
N VAL A 141 -11.66 4.27 17.67
CA VAL A 141 -10.46 4.78 18.36
C VAL A 141 -10.57 6.30 18.57
N LEU A 142 -10.10 6.78 19.73
CA LEU A 142 -10.28 8.16 20.21
C LEU A 142 -9.72 9.20 19.21
N GLN A 143 -10.53 10.20 18.86
CA GLN A 143 -10.16 11.31 17.95
C GLN A 143 -9.55 12.54 18.65
N ASN A 144 -9.41 12.54 19.98
CA ASN A 144 -9.13 13.76 20.74
C ASN A 144 -7.78 13.77 21.47
N ARG A 145 -7.14 14.96 21.49
CA ARG A 145 -6.04 15.33 22.40
C ARG A 145 -6.43 15.11 23.87
N GLY A 146 -5.48 14.61 24.68
CA GLY A 146 -5.66 14.41 26.12
C GLY A 146 -4.58 13.50 26.75
N ARG A 147 -4.85 12.94 27.95
CA ARG A 147 -3.98 11.95 28.63
C ARG A 147 -4.04 10.53 27.99
N THR A 148 -4.29 10.47 26.69
CA THR A 148 -4.30 9.22 25.91
C THR A 148 -2.86 8.79 25.64
N HIS A 149 -2.62 7.50 25.43
CA HIS A 149 -1.31 6.96 25.08
C HIS A 149 -0.16 7.16 26.09
N LYS A 150 -0.42 7.63 27.32
CA LYS A 150 0.58 7.67 28.42
C LYS A 150 1.26 6.33 28.74
N TRP A 151 0.66 5.22 28.32
CA TRP A 151 1.28 3.91 28.47
C TRP A 151 2.51 3.76 27.57
N LEU A 152 2.66 4.59 26.53
CA LEU A 152 3.83 4.63 25.66
C LEU A 152 5.08 5.11 26.40
N ASP A 153 4.96 5.89 27.48
CA ASP A 153 6.08 6.29 28.34
C ASP A 153 6.87 5.07 28.87
N PHE A 154 6.24 3.88 28.97
CA PHE A 154 6.92 2.63 29.32
C PHE A 154 8.01 2.23 28.32
N TYR A 155 7.85 2.63 27.06
CA TYR A 155 8.70 2.23 25.95
C TYR A 155 9.88 3.18 25.72
N ASP A 156 9.92 4.33 26.39
CA ASP A 156 11.02 5.30 26.29
C ASP A 156 12.38 4.68 26.61
N GLN A 157 12.43 3.67 27.48
CA GLN A 157 13.65 2.96 27.85
C GLN A 157 14.21 2.03 26.76
N TYR A 158 13.42 1.72 25.72
CA TYR A 158 13.81 0.84 24.62
C TYR A 158 14.09 1.61 23.31
N LEU A 159 13.91 2.94 23.30
CA LEU A 159 14.19 3.78 22.14
C LEU A 159 15.70 3.89 21.92
N GLU A 160 16.17 3.51 20.73
CA GLU A 160 17.50 3.87 20.23
C GLU A 160 17.53 5.37 19.93
N ASP A 161 18.62 6.03 20.35
CA ASP A 161 18.94 7.46 20.19
C ASP A 161 17.81 8.33 19.59
N ARG A 162 17.14 9.14 20.43
CA ARG A 162 16.12 10.12 19.99
C ARG A 162 16.79 11.21 19.13
N GLY A 163 17.25 10.85 17.93
CA GLY A 163 17.83 11.74 16.95
C GLY A 163 16.83 12.86 16.65
N THR A 164 17.07 14.02 17.26
CA THR A 164 16.50 15.33 16.94
C THR A 164 15.00 15.37 16.66
N PHE A 165 14.19 15.45 17.71
CA PHE A 165 12.86 16.07 17.63
C PHE A 165 12.63 17.01 18.81
N ALA A 166 13.14 18.24 18.66
CA ALA A 166 12.61 19.46 19.29
C ALA A 166 13.40 20.68 18.76
N GLY A 167 12.80 21.44 17.83
CA GLY A 167 13.18 22.82 17.55
C GLY A 167 13.55 23.13 16.09
N ASP A 168 12.78 24.02 15.47
CA ASP A 168 13.18 24.90 14.38
C ASP A 168 13.58 24.29 13.02
N HIS A 169 12.62 23.70 12.32
CA HIS A 169 12.60 23.82 10.86
C HIS A 169 11.29 24.48 10.41
N VAL A 170 11.30 25.82 10.51
CA VAL A 170 10.49 26.67 9.64
C VAL A 170 10.88 26.33 8.20
N ASN A 171 9.88 25.96 7.41
CA ASN A 171 9.86 25.96 5.94
C ASN A 171 11.03 26.72 5.28
N GLU A 172 11.87 26.00 4.55
CA GLU A 172 12.38 26.50 3.26
C GLU A 172 11.76 25.66 2.14
N GLY A 173 10.53 26.02 1.75
CA GLY A 173 10.15 25.97 0.34
C GLY A 173 9.48 24.71 -0.21
N GLY A 174 8.88 23.82 0.58
CA GLY A 174 8.04 22.75 0.06
C GLY A 174 6.92 22.40 1.01
N ALA A 175 5.69 22.81 0.73
CA ALA A 175 4.54 22.33 1.49
C ALA A 175 4.45 20.80 1.38
N PRO A 176 4.21 20.06 2.47
CA PRO A 176 3.95 18.62 2.39
C PRO A 176 2.78 18.40 1.43
N VAL A 177 2.98 17.54 0.42
CA VAL A 177 1.91 17.14 -0.49
C VAL A 177 0.88 16.39 0.36
N LYS A 178 -0.28 17.01 0.59
CA LYS A 178 -1.41 16.35 1.26
C LYS A 178 -1.92 15.24 0.33
N ILE A 179 -1.51 14.00 0.57
CA ILE A 179 -2.22 12.86 0.01
C ILE A 179 -3.57 12.80 0.76
N PRO A 180 -4.71 12.95 0.08
CA PRO A 180 -5.99 13.00 0.74
C PRO A 180 -6.28 11.67 1.46
N SER A 181 -6.86 11.75 2.67
CA SER A 181 -7.21 10.61 3.53
C SER A 181 -8.36 9.72 2.99
N LYS A 182 -8.75 9.97 1.74
CA LYS A 182 -9.52 9.12 0.85
C LYS A 182 -8.78 9.19 -0.48
N PHE A 183 -8.46 8.06 -1.10
CA PHE A 183 -8.25 8.04 -2.55
C PHE A 183 -9.40 8.86 -3.18
N MET A 184 -9.09 10.05 -3.69
CA MET A 184 -10.11 11.02 -4.08
C MET A 184 -10.98 10.41 -5.16
N SER A 185 -12.30 10.42 -4.95
CA SER A 185 -13.22 10.15 -6.05
C SER A 185 -13.02 11.22 -7.12
N ARG A 186 -13.03 10.81 -8.39
CA ARG A 186 -12.79 11.65 -9.58
C ARG A 186 -13.61 12.96 -9.59
N HIS A 187 -14.74 13.01 -8.88
CA HIS A 187 -15.62 14.17 -8.78
C HIS A 187 -15.09 15.33 -7.92
N GLU A 188 -14.17 15.10 -6.98
CA GLU A 188 -13.57 16.20 -6.20
C GLU A 188 -12.50 16.96 -7.01
N ILE A 189 -11.90 16.32 -8.02
CA ILE A 189 -10.95 16.91 -8.98
C ILE A 189 -11.68 17.77 -10.03
N GLU A 190 -12.91 17.41 -10.39
CA GLU A 190 -13.70 18.16 -11.39
C GLU A 190 -14.23 19.50 -10.86
N ALA A 191 -14.36 19.66 -9.53
CA ALA A 191 -14.85 20.89 -8.92
C ALA A 191 -13.84 22.05 -8.96
N ASP A 192 -12.53 21.77 -9.13
CA ASP A 192 -11.47 22.78 -9.20
C ASP A 192 -11.13 23.17 -10.66
N LYS A 193 -11.71 22.47 -11.66
CA LYS A 193 -11.50 22.74 -13.10
C LYS A 193 -12.32 23.90 -13.65
N THR A 194 -13.08 24.63 -12.84
CA THR A 194 -13.74 25.87 -13.27
C THR A 194 -12.77 27.06 -13.28
N GLN A 195 -11.80 27.02 -14.21
CA GLN A 195 -11.22 28.15 -14.97
C GLN A 195 -9.84 27.76 -15.53
N GLY A 196 -9.81 26.90 -16.55
CA GLY A 196 -8.60 26.58 -17.31
C GLY A 196 -8.95 26.07 -18.72
N SER A 197 -8.25 26.57 -19.74
CA SER A 197 -8.45 26.23 -21.15
C SER A 197 -8.42 24.71 -21.39
N PHE A 198 -9.51 24.16 -21.95
CA PHE A 198 -9.71 22.74 -22.25
C PHE A 198 -8.57 22.07 -23.02
N LEU A 199 -7.86 22.81 -23.88
CA LEU A 199 -6.71 22.29 -24.64
C LEU A 199 -5.44 22.11 -23.80
N THR A 200 -5.27 22.89 -22.72
CA THR A 200 -4.14 22.73 -21.79
C THR A 200 -4.33 21.49 -20.93
N ALA A 201 -5.56 21.23 -20.46
CA ALA A 201 -5.88 20.05 -19.67
C ALA A 201 -5.68 18.72 -20.43
N LEU A 202 -5.96 18.69 -21.74
CA LEU A 202 -5.72 17.50 -22.57
C LEU A 202 -4.22 17.24 -22.81
N ALA A 203 -3.42 18.30 -22.96
CA ALA A 203 -1.97 18.19 -23.09
C ALA A 203 -1.32 17.72 -21.76
N ASP A 204 -1.88 18.14 -20.63
CA ASP A 204 -1.45 17.69 -19.31
C ASP A 204 -1.79 16.20 -19.06
N GLU A 205 -2.95 15.70 -19.52
CA GLU A 205 -3.34 14.29 -19.39
C GLU A 205 -2.48 13.35 -20.26
N GLU A 206 -2.15 13.74 -21.50
CA GLU A 206 -1.26 12.95 -22.36
C GLU A 206 0.16 12.90 -21.79
N GLN A 207 0.67 14.02 -21.30
CA GLN A 207 2.00 14.10 -20.69
C GLN A 207 2.05 13.31 -19.37
N GLU A 208 1.00 13.38 -18.54
CA GLU A 208 0.84 12.55 -17.34
C GLU A 208 0.89 11.06 -17.70
N ALA A 209 0.12 10.63 -18.70
CA ALA A 209 0.12 9.24 -19.14
C ALA A 209 1.51 8.77 -19.60
N ARG A 210 2.26 9.63 -20.31
CA ARG A 210 3.65 9.35 -20.72
C ARG A 210 4.59 9.22 -19.52
N ILE A 211 4.45 10.08 -18.51
CA ILE A 211 5.27 10.03 -17.29
C ILE A 211 4.99 8.75 -16.52
N VAL A 212 3.71 8.43 -16.31
CA VAL A 212 3.29 7.20 -15.63
C VAL A 212 3.84 5.98 -16.38
N GLN A 213 3.69 5.92 -17.71
CA GLN A 213 4.23 4.81 -18.49
C GLN A 213 5.75 4.70 -18.38
N ALA A 214 6.49 5.81 -18.40
CA ALA A 214 7.94 5.77 -18.19
C ALA A 214 8.31 5.24 -16.80
N MET A 215 7.56 5.61 -15.75
CA MET A 215 7.76 5.02 -14.41
C MET A 215 7.54 3.51 -14.42
N ARG A 216 6.50 3.03 -15.12
CA ARG A 216 6.22 1.61 -15.28
C ARG A 216 7.40 0.88 -15.90
N ASP A 217 7.91 1.42 -17.00
CA ASP A 217 9.03 0.81 -17.73
C ASP A 217 10.30 0.78 -16.88
N ILE A 218 10.59 1.88 -16.17
CA ILE A 218 11.73 1.98 -15.24
C ILE A 218 11.59 0.93 -14.14
N LEU A 219 10.47 0.91 -13.43
CA LEU A 219 10.29 -0.01 -12.30
C LEU A 219 10.24 -1.48 -12.76
N SER A 220 9.68 -1.76 -13.94
CA SER A 220 9.70 -3.11 -14.54
C SER A 220 11.13 -3.61 -14.79
N ALA A 221 12.05 -2.71 -15.17
CA ALA A 221 13.47 -3.04 -15.30
C ALA A 221 14.13 -3.43 -13.96
N PHE A 222 13.54 -3.01 -12.83
CA PHE A 222 13.97 -3.35 -11.48
C PHE A 222 13.05 -4.38 -10.79
N LYS A 223 12.18 -5.09 -11.52
CA LYS A 223 11.18 -5.99 -10.90
C LYS A 223 11.78 -7.02 -9.94
N ASP A 224 12.99 -7.50 -10.22
CA ASP A 224 13.70 -8.50 -9.41
C ASP A 224 14.49 -7.88 -8.23
N ASP A 225 14.51 -6.54 -8.12
CA ASP A 225 15.30 -5.80 -7.13
C ASP A 225 14.63 -4.46 -6.70
N LEU A 226 13.29 -4.47 -6.56
CA LEU A 226 12.52 -3.29 -6.15
C LEU A 226 12.92 -2.77 -4.76
N ASP A 227 13.46 -3.66 -3.91
CA ASP A 227 13.94 -3.34 -2.58
C ASP A 227 15.15 -2.38 -2.58
N ASN A 228 15.82 -2.17 -3.73
CA ASN A 228 16.92 -1.23 -3.88
C ASN A 228 16.53 0.07 -4.62
N VAL A 229 15.28 0.18 -5.07
CA VAL A 229 14.83 1.34 -5.83
C VAL A 229 14.36 2.44 -4.89
N THR A 230 14.85 3.66 -5.12
CA THR A 230 14.46 4.85 -4.34
C THR A 230 13.77 5.89 -5.24
N PHE A 231 13.10 6.87 -4.63
CA PHE A 231 12.58 8.05 -5.35
C PHE A 231 13.67 8.71 -6.19
N LYS A 232 14.87 8.88 -5.64
CA LYS A 232 16.01 9.50 -6.33
C LYS A 232 16.42 8.71 -7.58
N THR A 233 16.42 7.38 -7.51
CA THR A 233 16.70 6.51 -8.65
C THR A 233 15.69 6.79 -9.76
N VAL A 234 14.40 6.76 -9.44
CA VAL A 234 13.33 6.98 -10.43
C VAL A 234 13.37 8.39 -11.02
N TYR A 235 13.60 9.43 -10.21
CA TYR A 235 13.79 10.79 -10.72
C TYR A 235 14.94 10.92 -11.71
N THR A 236 16.05 10.22 -11.44
CA THR A 236 17.24 10.23 -12.30
C THR A 236 16.96 9.56 -13.64
N GLU A 237 16.32 8.39 -13.62
CA GLU A 237 15.94 7.65 -14.83
C GLU A 237 14.89 8.41 -15.65
N LEU A 238 13.86 9.00 -15.01
CA LEU A 238 12.89 9.84 -15.69
C LEU A 238 13.55 11.06 -16.37
N ALA A 239 14.50 11.72 -15.69
CA ALA A 239 15.23 12.83 -16.29
C ALA A 239 16.04 12.41 -17.52
N ALA A 240 16.60 11.20 -17.52
CA ALA A 240 17.30 10.63 -18.67
C ALA A 240 16.34 10.33 -19.84
N VAL A 241 15.15 9.78 -19.56
CA VAL A 241 14.13 9.45 -20.58
C VAL A 241 13.57 10.70 -21.25
N PHE A 242 13.23 11.74 -20.48
CA PHE A 242 12.62 12.96 -21.01
C PHE A 242 13.62 14.03 -21.44
N GLY A 243 14.90 13.87 -21.09
CA GLY A 243 15.96 14.84 -21.41
C GLY A 243 15.78 16.19 -20.72
N MET A 244 15.09 16.23 -19.58
CA MET A 244 14.78 17.45 -18.82
C MET A 244 14.72 17.19 -17.32
N ASP A 245 14.78 18.25 -16.52
CA ASP A 245 14.64 18.15 -15.06
C ASP A 245 13.18 17.89 -14.66
N MET A 246 12.87 16.60 -14.45
CA MET A 246 11.55 16.13 -14.05
C MET A 246 11.18 16.57 -12.63
N LYS A 247 12.17 16.76 -11.73
CA LYS A 247 11.94 17.14 -10.34
C LYS A 247 11.45 18.59 -10.24
N GLN A 248 11.88 19.48 -11.13
CA GLN A 248 11.45 20.87 -11.09
C GLN A 248 10.00 21.05 -11.60
N MET A 249 9.61 20.30 -12.63
CA MET A 249 8.35 20.54 -13.34
C MET A 249 7.20 19.62 -12.92
N TYR A 250 7.49 18.36 -12.57
CA TYR A 250 6.48 17.31 -12.38
C TYR A 250 6.53 16.63 -11.02
N LYS A 251 7.30 17.17 -10.07
CA LYS A 251 7.48 16.56 -8.75
C LYS A 251 6.17 16.18 -8.02
N PRO A 252 5.15 17.05 -7.90
CA PRO A 252 3.91 16.67 -7.22
C PRO A 252 3.21 15.47 -7.87
N LEU A 253 3.15 15.46 -9.20
CA LEU A 253 2.57 14.36 -9.97
C LEU A 253 3.39 13.07 -9.81
N ILE A 254 4.71 13.18 -9.92
CA ILE A 254 5.61 12.03 -9.78
C ILE A 254 5.48 11.42 -8.39
N ASP A 255 5.47 12.26 -7.35
CA ASP A 255 5.35 11.79 -5.97
C ASP A 255 4.03 11.08 -5.70
N GLU A 256 2.92 11.62 -6.23
CA GLU A 256 1.60 11.02 -6.11
C GLU A 256 1.51 9.66 -6.86
N LYS A 257 1.99 9.62 -8.11
CA LYS A 257 1.82 8.44 -8.96
C LYS A 257 2.84 7.34 -8.69
N LEU A 258 4.03 7.65 -8.16
CA LEU A 258 5.09 6.65 -8.04
C LEU A 258 4.71 5.50 -7.11
N LEU A 259 4.23 5.81 -5.89
CA LEU A 259 3.78 4.75 -4.98
C LEU A 259 2.55 4.01 -5.50
N MET A 260 1.67 4.69 -6.24
CA MET A 260 0.55 4.05 -6.92
C MET A 260 1.05 3.03 -7.94
N VAL A 261 2.05 3.39 -8.76
CA VAL A 261 2.65 2.45 -9.73
C VAL A 261 3.33 1.30 -9.00
N VAL A 262 4.14 1.55 -7.97
CA VAL A 262 4.79 0.50 -7.16
C VAL A 262 3.74 -0.48 -6.61
N GLY A 263 2.64 0.04 -6.08
CA GLY A 263 1.55 -0.79 -5.58
C GLY A 263 0.81 -1.60 -6.64
N GLN A 264 0.73 -1.08 -7.86
CA GLN A 264 0.17 -1.84 -8.99
C GLN A 264 1.06 -3.02 -9.39
N MET A 265 2.37 -2.97 -9.08
CA MET A 265 3.32 -4.02 -9.47
C MET A 265 3.24 -5.30 -8.65
N GLU A 266 2.47 -5.31 -7.56
CA GLU A 266 2.24 -6.54 -6.81
C GLU A 266 1.57 -7.59 -7.70
N GLU A 267 1.97 -8.84 -7.53
CA GLU A 267 1.34 -9.96 -8.23
C GLU A 267 -0.16 -10.03 -7.93
N ALA A 268 -0.95 -10.47 -8.91
CA ALA A 268 -2.38 -10.66 -8.71
C ALA A 268 -2.63 -11.64 -7.55
N SER A 269 -3.48 -11.23 -6.61
CA SER A 269 -3.85 -11.99 -5.42
C SER A 269 -4.62 -13.24 -5.80
N GLU A 270 -4.12 -14.40 -5.40
CA GLU A 270 -4.82 -15.68 -5.58
C GLU A 270 -5.92 -15.83 -4.53
N ILE A 271 -7.18 -15.78 -4.98
CA ILE A 271 -8.36 -15.87 -4.12
C ILE A 271 -8.85 -17.31 -4.02
N VAL A 272 -8.77 -18.05 -5.12
CA VAL A 272 -9.04 -19.48 -5.17
C VAL A 272 -7.84 -20.14 -5.83
N ASP A 273 -7.23 -21.06 -5.10
CA ASP A 273 -6.04 -21.82 -5.47
C ASP A 273 -6.09 -22.32 -6.93
N GLY A 274 -5.12 -21.88 -7.73
CA GLY A 274 -4.93 -22.21 -9.14
C GLY A 274 -6.02 -21.72 -10.09
N PHE A 275 -6.95 -20.87 -9.66
CA PHE A 275 -8.15 -20.57 -10.44
C PHE A 275 -8.52 -19.08 -10.49
N LEU A 276 -8.76 -18.43 -9.36
CA LEU A 276 -9.32 -17.07 -9.33
C LEU A 276 -8.29 -16.09 -8.82
N TYR A 277 -7.89 -15.15 -9.67
CA TYR A 277 -6.97 -14.08 -9.34
C TYR A 277 -7.70 -12.74 -9.32
N LEU A 278 -7.41 -11.91 -8.31
CA LEU A 278 -7.83 -10.52 -8.19
C LEU A 278 -6.62 -9.62 -8.45
N GLY A 279 -6.74 -8.66 -9.35
CA GLY A 279 -5.60 -7.79 -9.67
C GLY A 279 -5.97 -6.39 -10.15
N THR A 280 -4.92 -5.68 -10.54
CA THR A 280 -4.92 -4.30 -11.03
C THR A 280 -4.83 -4.25 -12.55
N GLU A 281 -4.82 -3.03 -13.12
CA GLU A 281 -4.53 -2.85 -14.55
C GLU A 281 -3.14 -3.33 -14.94
N TRP A 282 -2.20 -3.28 -14.00
CA TRP A 282 -0.83 -3.74 -14.22
C TRP A 282 -0.83 -5.24 -14.44
N ASN A 283 -1.43 -6.05 -13.56
CA ASN A 283 -1.48 -7.51 -13.74
C ASN A 283 -2.14 -7.87 -15.09
N ALA A 284 -3.19 -7.15 -15.49
CA ALA A 284 -3.85 -7.36 -16.78
C ALA A 284 -2.97 -7.05 -18.00
N SER A 285 -1.97 -6.19 -17.84
CA SER A 285 -0.96 -5.84 -18.86
C SER A 285 0.31 -6.72 -18.79
N HIS A 286 0.42 -7.65 -17.85
CA HIS A 286 1.59 -8.52 -17.67
C HIS A 286 1.36 -9.92 -18.24
N LYS A 287 1.60 -10.07 -19.55
CA LYS A 287 1.36 -11.34 -20.27
C LYS A 287 2.09 -12.54 -19.64
N GLU A 288 3.35 -12.37 -19.26
CA GLU A 288 4.16 -13.45 -18.66
C GLU A 288 3.57 -13.95 -17.33
N GLU A 289 3.09 -13.03 -16.47
CA GLU A 289 2.42 -13.37 -15.20
C GLU A 289 1.10 -14.12 -15.45
N LEU A 290 0.31 -13.63 -16.42
CA LEU A 290 -0.95 -14.27 -16.79
C LEU A 290 -0.72 -15.69 -17.32
N GLU A 291 0.27 -15.89 -18.19
CA GLU A 291 0.60 -17.19 -18.75
C GLU A 291 1.16 -18.16 -17.70
N SER A 292 2.02 -17.68 -16.78
CA SER A 292 2.58 -18.51 -15.71
C SER A 292 1.51 -19.00 -14.73
N LYS A 293 0.47 -18.18 -14.48
CA LYS A 293 -0.71 -18.52 -13.67
C LYS A 293 -1.76 -19.36 -14.42
N GLY A 294 -1.50 -19.77 -15.66
CA GLY A 294 -2.43 -20.54 -16.49
C GLY A 294 -3.68 -19.78 -16.91
N CYS A 295 -3.64 -18.45 -16.86
CA CYS A 295 -4.79 -17.60 -17.09
C CYS A 295 -5.11 -17.55 -18.59
N LYS A 296 -6.36 -17.86 -18.95
CA LYS A 296 -6.89 -17.70 -20.32
C LYS A 296 -8.14 -16.84 -20.37
N TYR A 297 -8.62 -16.38 -19.23
CA TYR A 297 -9.81 -15.55 -19.10
C TYR A 297 -9.48 -14.27 -18.33
N ILE A 298 -9.96 -13.12 -18.82
CA ILE A 298 -9.73 -11.83 -18.17
C ILE A 298 -11.06 -11.07 -18.10
N LEU A 299 -11.49 -10.75 -16.89
CA LEU A 299 -12.66 -9.93 -16.60
C LEU A 299 -12.23 -8.52 -16.21
N ASN A 300 -12.46 -7.56 -17.10
CA ASN A 300 -12.17 -6.14 -16.90
C ASN A 300 -13.44 -5.41 -16.41
N MET A 301 -13.43 -4.94 -15.17
CA MET A 301 -14.54 -4.22 -14.52
C MET A 301 -14.37 -2.70 -14.58
N SER A 302 -13.79 -2.15 -15.65
CA SER A 302 -13.49 -0.72 -15.78
C SER A 302 -13.87 -0.11 -17.13
N THR A 303 -14.10 1.20 -17.12
CA THR A 303 -14.42 2.00 -18.31
C THR A 303 -13.16 2.60 -18.95
N GLU A 304 -12.12 2.79 -18.15
CA GLU A 304 -10.90 3.52 -18.50
C GLU A 304 -9.79 2.59 -19.03
N ILE A 305 -9.83 1.30 -18.71
CA ILE A 305 -8.78 0.35 -19.13
C ILE A 305 -9.24 -0.41 -20.36
N GLY A 306 -8.34 -0.47 -21.35
CA GLY A 306 -8.54 -1.22 -22.59
C GLY A 306 -8.30 -2.73 -22.43
N ILE A 307 -8.23 -3.41 -23.58
CA ILE A 307 -7.88 -4.83 -23.68
C ILE A 307 -6.44 -4.90 -24.20
N PHE A 308 -5.53 -5.46 -23.39
CA PHE A 308 -4.10 -5.49 -23.71
C PHE A 308 -3.75 -6.56 -24.76
N PHE A 309 -4.32 -7.76 -24.64
CA PHE A 309 -3.90 -8.94 -25.40
C PHE A 309 -5.10 -9.66 -26.05
N PRO A 310 -5.88 -8.98 -26.92
CA PRO A 310 -7.18 -9.48 -27.40
C PRO A 310 -7.13 -10.83 -28.14
N GLU A 311 -5.98 -11.19 -28.70
CA GLU A 311 -5.79 -12.44 -29.46
C GLU A 311 -5.35 -13.62 -28.57
N ASP A 312 -4.90 -13.36 -27.34
CA ASP A 312 -4.26 -14.37 -26.47
C ASP A 312 -5.18 -14.87 -25.34
N PHE A 313 -6.19 -14.08 -24.96
CA PHE A 313 -7.08 -14.37 -23.82
C PHE A 313 -8.54 -14.12 -24.19
N ASN A 314 -9.45 -14.83 -23.51
CA ASN A 314 -10.88 -14.57 -23.57
C ASN A 314 -11.23 -13.40 -22.64
N TYR A 315 -11.75 -12.31 -23.20
CA TYR A 315 -12.10 -11.12 -22.43
C TYR A 315 -13.60 -10.97 -22.23
N MET A 316 -13.98 -10.58 -21.02
CA MET A 316 -15.24 -9.88 -20.77
C MET A 316 -14.92 -8.51 -20.20
N ARG A 317 -15.55 -7.47 -20.76
CA ARG A 317 -15.46 -6.11 -20.23
C ARG A 317 -16.83 -5.63 -19.75
N ARG A 318 -16.86 -5.10 -18.53
CA ARG A 318 -17.99 -4.39 -17.94
C ARG A 318 -17.55 -2.98 -17.61
N GLU A 319 -18.07 -2.02 -18.36
CA GLU A 319 -17.74 -0.61 -18.19
C GLU A 319 -18.44 -0.06 -16.95
N ILE A 320 -17.71 -0.06 -15.82
CA ILE A 320 -18.20 0.41 -14.52
C ILE A 320 -17.25 1.48 -14.01
N ARG A 321 -17.79 2.63 -13.60
CA ARG A 321 -17.03 3.69 -12.91
C ARG A 321 -16.89 3.38 -11.43
N ASP A 322 -15.76 3.75 -10.84
CA ASP A 322 -15.53 3.62 -9.39
C ASP A 322 -16.21 4.75 -8.63
N ASN A 323 -17.54 4.74 -8.61
CA ASN A 323 -18.37 5.74 -7.95
C ASN A 323 -19.43 5.03 -7.10
N PRO A 324 -19.68 5.46 -5.85
CA PRO A 324 -20.78 4.93 -5.03
C PRO A 324 -22.16 4.94 -5.70
N ASP A 325 -22.41 5.83 -6.67
CA ASP A 325 -23.67 5.92 -7.40
C ASP A 325 -23.77 4.97 -8.61
N GLU A 326 -22.70 4.26 -8.95
CA GLU A 326 -22.67 3.35 -10.10
C GLU A 326 -23.38 2.02 -9.78
N ASP A 327 -24.24 1.55 -10.70
CA ASP A 327 -24.97 0.29 -10.52
C ASP A 327 -24.08 -0.92 -10.81
N LEU A 328 -23.37 -1.39 -9.79
CA LEU A 328 -22.61 -2.64 -9.88
C LEU A 328 -23.50 -3.89 -9.90
N LEU A 329 -24.67 -3.84 -9.25
CA LEU A 329 -25.50 -5.01 -8.97
C LEU A 329 -26.00 -5.66 -10.26
N SER A 330 -26.40 -4.87 -11.25
CA SER A 330 -26.85 -5.39 -12.55
C SER A 330 -25.76 -6.07 -13.38
N HIS A 331 -24.48 -5.86 -13.04
CA HIS A 331 -23.35 -6.48 -13.71
C HIS A 331 -22.84 -7.75 -13.03
N LEU A 332 -23.26 -8.04 -11.80
CA LEU A 332 -22.73 -9.15 -11.01
C LEU A 332 -23.05 -10.52 -11.63
N ASP A 333 -24.31 -10.77 -12.01
CA ASP A 333 -24.71 -12.08 -12.54
C ASP A 333 -23.90 -12.45 -13.80
N PRO A 334 -23.82 -11.60 -14.84
CA PRO A 334 -23.01 -11.92 -16.01
C PRO A 334 -21.51 -12.07 -15.73
N ALA A 335 -20.97 -11.29 -14.78
CA ALA A 335 -19.57 -11.38 -14.38
C ALA A 335 -19.28 -12.70 -13.67
N VAL A 336 -20.15 -13.11 -12.75
CA VAL A 336 -20.06 -14.40 -12.05
C VAL A 336 -20.20 -15.57 -13.02
N ASP A 337 -21.09 -15.47 -14.00
CA ASP A 337 -21.27 -16.51 -15.02
C ASP A 337 -19.99 -16.68 -15.86
N PHE A 338 -19.31 -15.59 -16.21
CA PHE A 338 -18.03 -15.63 -16.93
C PHE A 338 -16.88 -16.23 -16.10
N ILE A 339 -16.81 -15.92 -14.80
CA ILE A 339 -15.88 -16.58 -13.87
C ILE A 339 -16.18 -18.09 -13.82
N THR A 340 -17.46 -18.46 -13.77
CA THR A 340 -17.88 -19.86 -13.74
C THR A 340 -17.54 -20.59 -15.03
N GLU A 341 -17.66 -19.94 -16.19
CA GLU A 341 -17.25 -20.49 -17.48
C GLU A 341 -15.76 -20.86 -17.49
N ALA A 342 -14.89 -19.93 -17.07
CA ALA A 342 -13.45 -20.18 -16.96
C ALA A 342 -13.16 -21.42 -16.09
N ARG A 343 -13.89 -21.55 -14.98
CA ARG A 343 -13.76 -22.71 -14.08
C ARG A 343 -14.15 -24.02 -14.75
N LEU A 344 -15.25 -24.03 -15.51
CA LEU A 344 -15.77 -25.23 -16.15
C LEU A 344 -14.83 -25.78 -17.24
N VAL A 345 -14.07 -24.90 -17.90
CA VAL A 345 -13.07 -25.29 -18.90
C VAL A 345 -11.69 -25.58 -18.30
N GLY A 346 -11.56 -25.51 -16.97
CA GLY A 346 -10.29 -25.76 -16.27
C GLY A 346 -9.24 -24.69 -16.51
N SER A 347 -9.64 -23.46 -16.84
CA SER A 347 -8.76 -22.30 -16.96
C SER A 347 -8.80 -21.48 -15.67
N SER A 348 -7.70 -20.80 -15.36
CA SER A 348 -7.74 -19.71 -14.39
C SER A 348 -8.20 -18.40 -15.06
N ILE A 349 -8.62 -17.45 -14.21
CA ILE A 349 -9.17 -16.16 -14.59
C ILE A 349 -8.59 -15.04 -13.73
N LEU A 350 -8.24 -13.92 -14.37
CA LEU A 350 -7.97 -12.65 -13.71
C LEU A 350 -9.22 -11.78 -13.72
N VAL A 351 -9.66 -11.33 -12.55
CA VAL A 351 -10.67 -10.29 -12.38
C VAL A 351 -9.96 -9.01 -11.95
N HIS A 352 -10.05 -7.95 -12.76
CA HIS A 352 -9.33 -6.71 -12.49
C HIS A 352 -10.19 -5.46 -12.72
N CYS A 353 -9.77 -4.38 -12.07
CA CYS A 353 -10.16 -3.02 -12.41
C CYS A 353 -8.87 -2.17 -12.50
N GLN A 354 -8.91 -0.89 -12.12
CA GLN A 354 -7.69 -0.07 -12.08
C GLN A 354 -6.80 -0.43 -10.91
N MET A 355 -7.34 -0.44 -9.70
CA MET A 355 -6.57 -0.62 -8.47
C MET A 355 -6.73 -1.98 -7.81
N GLY A 356 -7.65 -2.83 -8.29
CA GLY A 356 -7.91 -4.11 -7.65
C GLY A 356 -8.63 -4.04 -6.29
N VAL A 357 -9.11 -2.86 -5.88
CA VAL A 357 -9.62 -2.61 -4.52
C VAL A 357 -11.15 -2.65 -4.41
N SER A 358 -11.87 -2.06 -5.36
CA SER A 358 -13.32 -1.77 -5.23
C SER A 358 -14.15 -2.62 -6.18
N ARG A 359 -14.17 -2.26 -7.48
CA ARG A 359 -15.00 -2.90 -8.52
C ARG A 359 -14.74 -4.39 -8.70
N SER A 360 -13.48 -4.78 -8.92
CA SER A 360 -13.10 -6.18 -9.13
C SER A 360 -13.25 -7.01 -7.85
N ALA A 361 -12.84 -6.48 -6.70
CA ALA A 361 -12.99 -7.14 -5.40
C ALA A 361 -14.46 -7.44 -5.10
N SER A 362 -15.36 -6.49 -5.35
CA SER A 362 -16.80 -6.67 -5.16
C SER A 362 -17.39 -7.80 -6.01
N VAL A 363 -16.93 -7.95 -7.26
CA VAL A 363 -17.32 -9.07 -8.13
C VAL A 363 -16.79 -10.41 -7.60
N VAL A 364 -15.53 -10.43 -7.15
CA VAL A 364 -14.93 -11.63 -6.55
C VAL A 364 -15.71 -12.06 -5.30
N ILE A 365 -16.05 -11.13 -4.42
CA ILE A 365 -16.89 -11.37 -3.24
C ILE A 365 -18.24 -11.94 -3.66
N ALA A 366 -18.90 -11.35 -4.67
CA ALA A 366 -20.17 -11.85 -5.19
C ALA A 366 -20.05 -13.28 -5.73
N TYR A 367 -18.97 -13.60 -6.44
CA TYR A 367 -18.69 -14.95 -6.92
C TYR A 367 -18.51 -15.94 -5.76
N LEU A 368 -17.76 -15.56 -4.73
CA LEU A 368 -17.54 -16.39 -3.54
C LEU A 368 -18.85 -16.68 -2.80
N MET A 369 -19.67 -15.65 -2.59
CA MET A 369 -20.98 -15.79 -1.96
C MET A 369 -21.91 -16.70 -2.77
N LYS A 370 -22.01 -16.47 -4.09
CA LYS A 370 -22.94 -17.21 -4.97
C LYS A 370 -22.51 -18.66 -5.20
N THR A 371 -21.21 -18.92 -5.34
CA THR A 371 -20.68 -20.23 -5.75
C THR A 371 -20.29 -21.10 -4.56
N TYR A 372 -19.74 -20.52 -3.50
CA TYR A 372 -19.31 -21.24 -2.31
C TYR A 372 -20.28 -21.11 -1.14
N GLY A 373 -21.36 -20.33 -1.28
CA GLY A 373 -22.35 -20.13 -0.22
C GLY A 373 -21.78 -19.38 0.99
N LEU A 374 -20.70 -18.62 0.81
CA LEU A 374 -20.13 -17.81 1.88
C LEU A 374 -21.07 -16.66 2.25
N THR A 375 -21.08 -16.32 3.54
CA THR A 375 -21.66 -15.04 3.98
C THR A 375 -20.79 -13.89 3.48
N LEU A 376 -21.35 -12.68 3.41
CA LEU A 376 -20.57 -11.48 3.06
C LEU A 376 -19.34 -11.32 3.97
N GLU A 377 -19.52 -11.54 5.27
CA GLU A 377 -18.43 -11.45 6.27
C GLU A 377 -17.28 -12.42 5.95
N ASN A 378 -17.60 -13.69 5.63
CA ASN A 378 -16.59 -14.70 5.32
C ASN A 378 -16.00 -14.55 3.90
N ALA A 379 -16.70 -13.88 2.99
CA ALA A 379 -16.20 -13.63 1.64
C ALA A 379 -15.32 -12.38 1.57
N TYR A 380 -15.51 -11.43 2.50
CA TYR A 380 -14.75 -10.19 2.59
C TYR A 380 -13.49 -10.31 3.46
N GLY A 381 -13.57 -11.04 4.57
CA GLY A 381 -12.45 -11.27 5.50
C GLY A 381 -11.57 -12.44 5.10
#